data_AF-A0A1Q7RVM4-F1
#
_entry.id   AF-A0A1Q7RVM4-F1
#
_cell.length_a   1.000
_cell.length_b   1.000
_cell.length_c   1.000
_cell.angle_alpha   90.00
_cell.angle_beta   90.00
_cell.angle_gamma   90.00
#
_symmetry.space_group_name_H-M   'P 1'
#
loop_
_entity.id
_entity.type
_entity.pdbx_description
1 polymer ?
#
loop_
_entity_poly.entity_id
_entity_poly.type
_entity_poly.pdbx_seq_one_letter_code
_entity_poly.pdbx_strand_id
1 'polypeptide(L)'
;EKEALVLTVAVVKERRRLRVKGIDILAEAARRLPGMTFIVIGVDSHLTGNVQPPLNMRFLPVMNRMELLPYYQRAKVYCLPSLREGLPNSLCEAMLCGCIPVASDAGGSRTALGEAGILVPPGDIDSLVGGLQRAMQMRSDAGRRVLGFFTIALLARRLAPPDFGVITIGFTVLSYATMLAAGGLGAFGIRAVARGEASLEVSSVIGARLMNSIIAFFLVGLSLIFIANRTTALLVLCFSISLIPNAFLLDWYFQGKEAMSRVGVARTASAATYLILAALLVRSPADLIWVAAASYRRLNPTKRLRPSFTEWKSLTLSAFPLGLGSILAQASVNLPPLVIGIMLTNADVGIYSAAAKLVGFLLMIDRVIATLLLPASARSFSRSAAALSEVLSGSLKLMIIVGLPLSIGGTILAPRILPLVFGIQYASSGPVFGILTWFVFATLFHTLCTTGLIAIGQEKIYTRSMAIGAAVTVCSTLVLTAWFGVVGSAAAVVCSELVTVVIMLRQLRNFVRLEIPRYGVKSLAAAGAMAAVLWPLASANLSISVPSGLLVYTLVLIATRAISGTEIGELFRSV
;
A
#
# COMPACT_ATOMS: atom_id res chain seq x y z
N GLU A 1 9.25 -15.21 -10.92
CA GLU A 1 7.77 -15.13 -10.94
C GLU A 1 7.25 -16.33 -10.16
N LYS A 2 6.15 -16.22 -9.40
CA LYS A 2 5.63 -17.36 -8.62
C LYS A 2 5.07 -18.43 -9.55
N GLU A 3 5.33 -19.69 -9.25
CA GLU A 3 4.88 -20.86 -10.01
C GLU A 3 3.36 -21.04 -9.87
N ALA A 4 2.69 -21.60 -10.88
CA ALA A 4 1.27 -21.94 -10.87
C ALA A 4 0.99 -23.17 -9.98
N LEU A 5 1.38 -23.03 -8.71
CA LEU A 5 1.41 -24.04 -7.66
C LEU A 5 0.45 -23.60 -6.55
N VAL A 6 -0.40 -24.54 -6.13
CA VAL A 6 -1.25 -24.43 -4.94
C VAL A 6 -0.55 -25.14 -3.78
N LEU A 7 -0.27 -24.40 -2.72
CA LEU A 7 0.38 -24.92 -1.53
C LEU A 7 -0.61 -25.01 -0.36
N THR A 8 -0.53 -26.09 0.41
CA THR A 8 -1.24 -26.24 1.69
C THR A 8 -0.27 -26.81 2.71
N VAL A 9 -0.21 -26.19 3.90
CA VAL A 9 0.58 -26.71 5.02
C VAL A 9 -0.35 -27.10 6.14
N ALA A 10 -0.37 -28.40 6.47
CA ALA A 10 -1.24 -28.98 7.48
C ALA A 10 -0.51 -30.12 8.20
N VAL A 11 -0.24 -29.96 9.50
CA VAL A 11 0.36 -31.02 10.32
C VAL A 11 -0.71 -32.02 10.74
N VAL A 12 -0.77 -33.14 10.04
CA VAL A 12 -1.75 -34.22 10.26
C VAL A 12 -1.02 -35.41 10.90
N LYS A 13 -1.30 -35.67 12.18
CA LYS A 13 -0.78 -36.85 12.91
C LYS A 13 -1.80 -37.98 13.05
N GLU A 14 -3.07 -37.71 12.73
CA GLU A 14 -4.19 -38.64 12.89
C GLU A 14 -5.18 -38.49 11.74
N ARG A 15 -5.80 -39.59 11.30
CA ARG A 15 -6.75 -39.60 10.16
C ARG A 15 -7.92 -38.65 10.33
N ARG A 16 -8.44 -38.48 11.55
CA ARG A 16 -9.53 -37.53 11.83
C ARG A 16 -9.14 -36.09 11.48
N ARG A 17 -7.88 -35.71 11.69
CA ARG A 17 -7.36 -34.37 11.40
C ARG A 17 -7.27 -34.09 9.90
N LEU A 18 -7.14 -35.11 9.07
CA LEU A 18 -7.07 -34.98 7.61
C LEU A 18 -8.37 -34.38 7.05
N ARG A 19 -9.53 -34.88 7.52
CA ARG A 19 -10.86 -34.33 7.18
C ARG A 19 -11.09 -32.95 7.79
N VAL A 20 -10.68 -32.73 9.05
CA VAL A 20 -10.82 -31.41 9.69
C VAL A 20 -10.01 -30.34 8.93
N LYS A 21 -8.84 -30.71 8.40
CA LYS A 21 -8.00 -29.82 7.58
C LYS A 21 -8.47 -29.70 6.13
N GLY A 22 -9.49 -30.47 5.71
CA GLY A 22 -10.09 -30.42 4.38
C GLY A 22 -9.18 -30.96 3.28
N ILE A 23 -8.26 -31.86 3.60
CA ILE A 23 -7.31 -32.40 2.61
C ILE A 23 -8.01 -33.32 1.60
N ASP A 24 -9.07 -34.00 2.02
CA ASP A 24 -9.98 -34.77 1.15
C ASP A 24 -10.71 -33.86 0.15
N ILE A 25 -11.20 -32.71 0.60
CA ILE A 25 -11.84 -31.68 -0.24
C ILE A 25 -10.81 -31.12 -1.25
N LEU A 26 -9.57 -30.87 -0.78
CA LEU A 26 -8.49 -30.39 -1.64
C LEU A 26 -8.10 -31.40 -2.72
N ALA A 27 -8.06 -32.69 -2.39
CA ALA A 27 -7.76 -33.75 -3.35
C ALA A 27 -8.86 -33.84 -4.43
N GLU A 28 -10.12 -33.67 -4.06
CA GLU A 28 -11.23 -33.63 -5.03
C GLU A 28 -11.18 -32.36 -5.90
N ALA A 29 -10.87 -31.20 -5.31
CA ALA A 29 -10.64 -29.97 -6.08
C ALA A 29 -9.47 -30.11 -7.06
N ALA A 30 -8.40 -30.82 -6.67
CA ALA A 30 -7.25 -31.09 -7.53
C ALA A 30 -7.61 -31.99 -8.73
N ARG A 31 -8.47 -33.00 -8.56
CA ARG A 31 -8.98 -33.84 -9.68
C ARG A 31 -9.72 -33.01 -10.73
N ARG A 32 -10.49 -32.00 -10.29
CA ARG A 32 -11.24 -31.10 -11.16
C ARG A 32 -10.37 -30.00 -11.80
N LEU A 33 -9.11 -29.87 -11.38
CA LEU A 33 -8.16 -28.84 -11.83
C LEU A 33 -6.84 -29.46 -12.33
N PRO A 34 -6.86 -30.30 -13.38
CA PRO A 34 -5.68 -31.03 -13.85
C PRO A 34 -4.53 -30.14 -14.34
N GLY A 35 -4.82 -28.88 -14.73
CA GLY A 35 -3.83 -27.90 -15.17
C GLY A 35 -3.08 -27.18 -14.04
N MET A 36 -3.36 -27.49 -12.77
CA MET A 36 -2.69 -26.89 -11.60
C MET A 36 -1.93 -27.96 -10.83
N THR A 37 -0.76 -27.61 -10.31
CA THR A 37 0.01 -28.47 -9.39
C THR A 37 -0.36 -28.17 -7.95
N PHE A 38 -0.52 -29.20 -7.13
CA PHE A 38 -0.83 -29.12 -5.71
C PHE A 38 0.30 -29.75 -4.88
N ILE A 39 0.76 -29.04 -3.87
CA ILE A 39 1.69 -29.58 -2.86
C ILE A 39 1.04 -29.42 -1.49
N VAL A 40 0.96 -30.53 -0.76
CA VAL A 40 0.47 -30.56 0.62
C VAL A 40 1.62 -31.02 1.52
N ILE A 41 2.03 -30.16 2.44
CA ILE A 41 3.16 -30.42 3.36
C ILE A 41 2.63 -30.69 4.76
N GLY A 42 3.17 -31.73 5.42
CA GLY A 42 2.81 -32.12 6.78
C GLY A 42 1.83 -33.29 6.89
N VAL A 43 1.63 -34.02 5.79
CA VAL A 43 0.82 -35.23 5.73
C VAL A 43 1.73 -36.40 5.41
N ASP A 44 1.93 -37.29 6.37
CA ASP A 44 2.73 -38.49 6.14
C ASP A 44 1.97 -39.51 5.28
N SER A 45 2.67 -40.17 4.36
CA SER A 45 2.12 -41.09 3.36
C SER A 45 1.36 -42.29 3.94
N HIS A 46 1.59 -42.66 5.20
CA HIS A 46 0.88 -43.74 5.89
C HIS A 46 -0.49 -43.31 6.46
N LEU A 47 -0.73 -42.00 6.61
CA LEU A 47 -1.97 -41.43 7.16
C LEU A 47 -3.03 -41.13 6.08
N THR A 48 -2.67 -41.21 4.80
CA THR A 48 -3.54 -40.85 3.66
C THR A 48 -4.65 -41.89 3.37
N GLY A 49 -4.50 -43.15 3.79
CA GLY A 49 -5.54 -44.18 3.68
C GLY A 49 -6.16 -44.26 2.27
N ASN A 50 -7.49 -44.12 2.16
CA ASN A 50 -8.23 -44.16 0.89
C ASN A 50 -8.19 -42.86 0.07
N VAL A 51 -7.54 -41.79 0.56
CA VAL A 51 -7.37 -40.55 -0.21
C VAL A 51 -6.13 -40.71 -1.09
N GLN A 52 -6.29 -41.41 -2.21
CA GLN A 52 -5.25 -41.45 -3.24
C GLN A 52 -5.05 -40.04 -3.81
N PRO A 53 -3.84 -39.47 -3.72
CA PRO A 53 -3.55 -38.18 -4.33
C PRO A 53 -3.75 -38.29 -5.85
N PRO A 54 -4.46 -37.35 -6.49
CA PRO A 54 -4.50 -37.30 -7.94
C PRO A 54 -3.11 -37.02 -8.53
N LEU A 55 -2.92 -37.32 -9.82
CA LEU A 55 -1.63 -37.18 -10.53
C LEU A 55 -0.96 -35.80 -10.38
N ASN A 56 -1.77 -34.75 -10.20
CA ASN A 56 -1.33 -33.37 -10.04
C ASN A 56 -1.16 -32.92 -8.57
N MET A 57 -1.22 -33.83 -7.60
CA MET A 57 -1.04 -33.56 -6.18
C MET A 57 0.11 -34.38 -5.58
N ARG A 58 0.94 -33.73 -4.77
CA ARG A 58 2.04 -34.38 -4.04
C ARG A 58 1.93 -34.12 -2.54
N PHE A 59 2.01 -35.18 -1.75
CA PHE A 59 2.16 -35.10 -0.30
C PHE A 59 3.65 -35.09 0.06
N LEU A 60 4.03 -34.18 0.96
CA LEU A 60 5.37 -34.06 1.52
C LEU A 60 5.32 -34.22 3.04
N PRO A 61 6.39 -34.77 3.66
CA PRO A 61 6.44 -34.98 5.10
C PRO A 61 6.40 -33.66 5.87
N VAL A 62 6.26 -33.74 7.19
CA VAL A 62 6.37 -32.56 8.07
C VAL A 62 7.77 -31.96 7.91
N MET A 63 7.81 -30.65 7.64
CA MET A 63 9.02 -29.87 7.44
C MET A 63 9.13 -28.79 8.52
N ASN A 64 10.36 -28.38 8.82
CA ASN A 64 10.60 -27.21 9.66
C ASN A 64 10.36 -25.91 8.85
N ARG A 65 10.29 -24.75 9.52
CA ARG A 65 9.94 -23.48 8.86
C ARG A 65 10.96 -23.03 7.80
N MET A 66 12.25 -23.31 7.99
CA MET A 66 13.30 -22.98 7.00
C MET A 66 13.13 -23.80 5.72
N GLU A 67 12.67 -25.05 5.85
CA GLU A 67 12.36 -25.94 4.71
C GLU A 67 11.05 -25.56 4.01
N LEU A 68 10.08 -24.98 4.73
CA LEU A 68 8.81 -24.50 4.16
C LEU A 68 8.96 -23.21 3.35
N LEU A 69 9.88 -22.32 3.74
CA LEU A 69 10.04 -20.99 3.16
C LEU A 69 10.24 -21.00 1.62
N PRO A 70 11.09 -21.86 1.03
CA PRO A 70 11.21 -21.96 -0.42
C PRO A 70 9.88 -22.32 -1.13
N TYR A 71 9.04 -23.15 -0.51
CA TYR A 71 7.74 -23.51 -1.08
C TYR A 71 6.76 -22.34 -1.03
N TYR A 72 6.72 -21.59 0.08
CA TYR A 72 5.91 -20.37 0.17
C TYR A 72 6.33 -19.32 -0.85
N GLN A 73 7.64 -19.12 -1.04
CA GLN A 73 8.18 -18.18 -2.01
C GLN A 73 7.88 -18.58 -3.46
N ARG A 74 7.86 -19.88 -3.77
CA ARG A 74 7.54 -20.41 -5.09
C ARG A 74 6.04 -20.43 -5.39
N ALA A 75 5.21 -20.81 -4.42
CA ALA A 75 3.78 -21.04 -4.64
C ALA A 75 3.00 -19.74 -4.85
N LYS A 76 2.26 -19.64 -5.97
CA LYS A 76 1.38 -18.50 -6.26
C LYS A 76 0.14 -18.46 -5.37
N VAL A 77 -0.47 -19.60 -5.10
CA VAL A 77 -1.70 -19.71 -4.31
C VAL A 77 -1.43 -20.52 -3.06
N TYR A 78 -1.96 -20.06 -1.94
CA TYR A 78 -2.00 -20.86 -0.72
C TYR A 78 -3.45 -21.22 -0.41
N CYS A 79 -3.73 -22.50 -0.23
CA CYS A 79 -5.07 -23.01 0.02
C CYS A 79 -5.19 -23.54 1.45
N LEU A 80 -6.22 -23.11 2.17
CA LEU A 80 -6.58 -23.59 3.51
C LEU A 80 -8.05 -24.05 3.53
N PRO A 81 -8.36 -25.29 3.10
CA PRO A 81 -9.72 -25.78 2.96
C PRO A 81 -10.33 -26.31 4.27
N SER A 82 -9.79 -25.90 5.42
CA SER A 82 -10.13 -26.50 6.73
C SER A 82 -11.58 -26.27 7.14
N LEU A 83 -12.20 -27.28 7.74
CA LEU A 83 -13.58 -27.25 8.23
C LEU A 83 -13.71 -26.57 9.60
N ARG A 84 -12.63 -26.58 10.38
CA ARG A 84 -12.52 -25.89 11.67
C ARG A 84 -11.10 -25.40 11.84
N GLU A 85 -10.94 -24.12 12.19
CA GLU A 85 -9.63 -23.52 12.39
C GLU A 85 -9.64 -22.53 13.55
N GLY A 86 -8.51 -22.38 14.23
CA GLY A 86 -8.27 -21.24 15.12
C GLY A 86 -7.90 -20.02 14.29
N LEU A 87 -6.78 -19.37 14.62
CA LEU A 87 -6.13 -18.44 13.69
C LEU A 87 -5.06 -19.21 12.89
N PRO A 88 -5.17 -19.29 11.55
CA PRO A 88 -4.25 -20.10 10.76
C PRO A 88 -2.91 -19.38 10.53
N ASN A 89 -1.90 -19.70 11.36
CA ASN A 89 -0.55 -19.14 11.20
C ASN A 89 0.05 -19.45 9.83
N SER A 90 -0.15 -20.66 9.30
CA SER A 90 0.37 -21.04 7.98
C SER A 90 -0.27 -20.28 6.81
N LEU A 91 -1.49 -19.76 7.00
CA LEU A 91 -2.12 -18.84 6.05
C LEU A 91 -1.47 -17.46 6.10
N CYS A 92 -1.23 -16.94 7.31
CA CYS A 92 -0.54 -15.66 7.51
C CYS A 92 0.89 -15.69 6.96
N GLU A 93 1.65 -16.75 7.25
CA GLU A 93 3.01 -16.98 6.75
C GLU A 93 3.04 -17.00 5.21
N ALA A 94 2.08 -17.69 4.58
CA ALA A 94 1.94 -17.72 3.13
C ALA A 94 1.63 -16.33 2.53
N MET A 95 0.74 -15.57 3.17
CA MET A 95 0.39 -14.21 2.76
C MET A 95 1.60 -13.26 2.85
N LEU A 96 2.42 -13.38 3.89
CA LEU A 96 3.65 -12.61 4.04
C LEU A 96 4.68 -12.95 2.97
N CYS A 97 4.72 -14.21 2.54
CA CYS A 97 5.50 -14.64 1.37
C CYS A 97 4.86 -14.24 0.03
N GLY A 98 3.74 -13.51 0.02
CA GLY A 98 3.06 -13.02 -1.18
C GLY A 98 2.26 -14.08 -1.92
N CYS A 99 1.87 -15.18 -1.28
CA CYS A 99 0.87 -16.10 -1.82
C CYS A 99 -0.51 -15.44 -1.80
N ILE A 100 -1.34 -15.79 -2.77
CA ILE A 100 -2.75 -15.37 -2.81
C ILE A 100 -3.54 -16.39 -2.00
N PRO A 101 -4.15 -16.00 -0.87
CA PRO A 101 -4.80 -16.94 0.02
C PRO A 101 -6.20 -17.31 -0.48
N VAL A 102 -6.51 -18.61 -0.46
CA VAL A 102 -7.86 -19.16 -0.62
C VAL A 102 -8.16 -19.98 0.62
N ALA A 103 -9.16 -19.60 1.40
CA ALA A 103 -9.46 -20.29 2.65
C ALA A 103 -10.95 -20.56 2.83
N SER A 104 -11.28 -21.67 3.47
CA SER A 104 -12.64 -21.89 3.98
C SER A 104 -12.96 -20.88 5.08
N ASP A 105 -14.20 -20.39 5.10
CA ASP A 105 -14.75 -19.51 6.14
C ASP A 105 -15.04 -20.30 7.42
N ALA A 106 -13.99 -20.87 7.99
CA ALA A 106 -14.02 -21.66 9.20
C ALA A 106 -13.15 -20.98 10.27
N GLY A 107 -13.78 -20.64 11.40
CA GLY A 107 -13.09 -20.04 12.55
C GLY A 107 -12.38 -18.73 12.23
N GLY A 108 -11.07 -18.64 12.50
CA GLY A 108 -10.30 -17.41 12.33
C GLY A 108 -9.82 -17.13 10.89
N SER A 109 -10.12 -17.98 9.91
CA SER A 109 -9.69 -17.83 8.52
C SER A 109 -10.18 -16.52 7.89
N ARG A 110 -11.44 -16.13 8.06
CA ARG A 110 -11.98 -14.83 7.60
C ARG A 110 -11.25 -13.64 8.20
N THR A 111 -10.90 -13.79 9.47
CA THR A 111 -10.19 -12.78 10.26
C THR A 111 -8.73 -12.61 9.82
N ALA A 112 -8.06 -13.70 9.45
CA ALA A 112 -6.69 -13.70 8.94
C ALA A 112 -6.61 -13.22 7.48
N LEU A 113 -7.59 -13.62 6.66
CA LEU A 113 -7.61 -13.36 5.22
C LEU A 113 -8.08 -11.93 4.88
N GLY A 114 -9.01 -11.36 5.65
CA GLY A 114 -9.54 -10.01 5.38
C GLY A 114 -10.03 -9.86 3.94
N GLU A 115 -9.65 -8.78 3.26
CA GLU A 115 -9.90 -8.58 1.83
C GLU A 115 -8.73 -9.06 0.94
N ALA A 116 -7.69 -9.67 1.52
CA ALA A 116 -6.43 -9.98 0.83
C ALA A 116 -6.47 -11.27 -0.01
N GLY A 117 -7.58 -12.02 0.01
CA GLY A 117 -7.78 -13.18 -0.86
C GLY A 117 -9.22 -13.65 -0.88
N ILE A 118 -9.43 -14.96 -1.04
CA ILE A 118 -10.75 -15.52 -1.35
C ILE A 118 -11.24 -16.42 -0.22
N LEU A 119 -12.40 -16.10 0.34
CA LEU A 119 -13.12 -16.96 1.28
C LEU A 119 -14.15 -17.81 0.55
N VAL A 120 -14.28 -19.06 0.96
CA VAL A 120 -15.26 -20.02 0.43
C VAL A 120 -16.01 -20.69 1.59
N PRO A 121 -17.28 -21.10 1.41
CA PRO A 121 -17.99 -21.85 2.45
C PRO A 121 -17.24 -23.15 2.82
N PRO A 122 -17.10 -23.50 4.11
CA PRO A 122 -16.43 -24.74 4.52
C PRO A 122 -17.15 -25.98 3.96
N GLY A 123 -16.40 -26.90 3.34
CA GLY A 123 -16.97 -28.13 2.78
C GLY A 123 -17.46 -28.01 1.33
N ASP A 124 -17.59 -26.80 0.80
CA ASP A 124 -18.09 -26.57 -0.57
C ASP A 124 -16.95 -26.67 -1.60
N ILE A 125 -16.91 -27.81 -2.30
CA ILE A 125 -15.91 -28.11 -3.33
C ILE A 125 -16.04 -27.17 -4.54
N ASP A 126 -17.26 -26.84 -4.97
CA ASP A 126 -17.47 -26.03 -6.17
C ASP A 126 -17.01 -24.59 -5.93
N SER A 127 -17.34 -24.03 -4.76
CA SER A 127 -16.82 -22.73 -4.33
C SER A 127 -15.30 -22.75 -4.17
N LEU A 128 -14.72 -23.83 -3.63
CA LEU A 128 -13.27 -23.97 -3.50
C LEU A 128 -12.57 -24.02 -4.86
N VAL A 129 -13.09 -24.81 -5.81
CA VAL A 129 -12.57 -24.88 -7.19
C VAL A 129 -12.64 -23.51 -7.87
N GLY A 130 -13.79 -22.83 -7.79
CA GLY A 130 -13.96 -21.48 -8.32
C GLY A 130 -13.06 -20.45 -7.61
N GLY A 131 -12.80 -20.63 -6.31
CA GLY A 131 -11.85 -19.82 -5.55
C GLY A 131 -10.41 -20.00 -6.01
N LEU A 132 -9.96 -21.24 -6.18
CA LEU A 132 -8.60 -21.57 -6.64
C LEU A 132 -8.35 -21.07 -8.07
N GLN A 133 -9.31 -21.22 -8.98
CA GLN A 133 -9.23 -20.66 -10.34
C GLN A 133 -9.12 -19.13 -10.32
N ARG A 134 -9.93 -18.45 -9.51
CA ARG A 134 -9.85 -16.98 -9.36
C ARG A 134 -8.52 -16.54 -8.77
N ALA A 135 -8.03 -17.20 -7.72
CA ALA A 135 -6.74 -16.88 -7.11
C ALA A 135 -5.58 -17.10 -8.08
N MET A 136 -5.61 -18.17 -8.88
CA MET A 136 -4.58 -18.42 -9.89
C MET A 136 -4.52 -17.35 -10.99
N GLN A 137 -5.60 -16.58 -11.16
CA GLN A 137 -5.69 -15.45 -12.10
C GLN A 137 -5.36 -14.08 -11.45
N MET A 138 -5.35 -13.98 -10.13
CA MET A 138 -4.99 -12.74 -9.42
C MET A 138 -3.48 -12.42 -9.57
N ARG A 139 -3.15 -11.12 -9.63
CA ARG A 139 -1.79 -10.57 -9.53
C ARG A 139 -1.76 -9.58 -8.36
N SER A 140 -0.70 -9.60 -7.54
CA SER A 140 -0.60 -8.77 -6.34
C SER A 140 -0.45 -7.27 -6.69
N ASP A 141 -1.21 -6.40 -6.00
CA ASP A 141 -1.14 -4.93 -6.15
C ASP A 141 0.26 -4.35 -5.83
N ALA A 142 1.05 -5.08 -5.04
CA ALA A 142 2.45 -4.76 -4.77
C ALA A 142 3.28 -4.71 -6.07
N GLY A 143 3.05 -5.65 -7.01
CA GLY A 143 3.77 -5.69 -8.29
C GLY A 143 3.57 -4.42 -9.11
N ARG A 144 2.35 -3.87 -9.15
CA ARG A 144 2.07 -2.59 -9.84
C ARG A 144 2.84 -1.43 -9.22
N ARG A 145 2.89 -1.32 -7.89
CA ARG A 145 3.57 -0.20 -7.22
C ARG A 145 5.08 -0.28 -7.36
N VAL A 146 5.65 -1.49 -7.30
CA VAL A 146 7.07 -1.73 -7.57
C VAL A 146 7.42 -1.34 -8.99
N LEU A 147 6.65 -1.81 -9.99
CA LEU A 147 6.84 -1.42 -11.40
C LEU A 147 6.72 0.10 -11.57
N GLY A 148 5.71 0.73 -10.97
CA GLY A 148 5.52 2.18 -11.03
C GLY A 148 6.71 2.97 -10.44
N PHE A 149 7.28 2.51 -9.32
CA PHE A 149 8.48 3.11 -8.74
C PHE A 149 9.67 3.04 -9.70
N PHE A 150 9.94 1.87 -10.28
CA PHE A 150 11.03 1.72 -11.23
C PHE A 150 10.82 2.54 -12.52
N THR A 151 9.57 2.71 -12.98
CA THR A 151 9.28 3.62 -14.10
C THR A 151 9.66 5.05 -13.75
N ILE A 152 9.29 5.52 -12.56
CA ILE A 152 9.61 6.88 -12.11
C ILE A 152 11.11 7.06 -11.93
N ALA A 153 11.80 6.07 -11.36
CA ALA A 153 13.26 6.08 -11.23
C ALA A 153 13.96 6.13 -12.60
N LEU A 154 13.45 5.39 -13.59
CA LEU A 154 13.97 5.42 -14.96
C LEU A 154 13.75 6.77 -15.63
N LEU A 155 12.56 7.37 -15.48
CA LEU A 155 12.24 8.69 -16.01
C LEU A 155 13.16 9.76 -15.41
N ALA A 156 13.32 9.76 -14.09
CA ALA A 156 14.22 10.68 -13.41
C ALA A 156 15.67 10.52 -13.87
N ARG A 157 16.17 9.29 -14.08
CA ARG A 157 17.53 9.09 -14.62
C ARG A 157 17.76 9.66 -16.01
N ARG A 158 16.70 9.73 -16.84
CA ARG A 158 16.77 10.25 -18.21
C ARG A 158 16.53 11.75 -18.31
N LEU A 159 15.91 12.34 -17.29
CA LEU A 159 15.46 13.72 -17.31
C LEU A 159 16.22 14.53 -16.26
N ALA A 160 16.70 15.70 -16.67
CA ALA A 160 17.30 16.65 -15.75
C ALA A 160 16.28 17.11 -14.68
N PRO A 161 16.72 17.56 -13.49
CA PRO A 161 15.82 17.99 -12.43
C PRO A 161 14.74 19.00 -12.87
N PRO A 162 15.01 20.04 -13.70
CA PRO A 162 13.97 20.96 -14.17
C PRO A 162 12.85 20.27 -14.95
N ASP A 163 13.21 19.36 -15.85
CA ASP A 163 12.29 18.61 -16.71
C ASP A 163 11.41 17.65 -15.89
N PHE A 164 12.04 16.95 -14.94
CA PHE A 164 11.32 16.08 -14.01
C PHE A 164 10.39 16.87 -13.07
N GLY A 165 10.78 18.10 -12.70
CA GLY A 165 9.95 19.03 -11.94
C GLY A 165 8.69 19.43 -12.69
N VAL A 166 8.81 19.84 -13.96
CA VAL A 166 7.67 20.17 -14.83
C VAL A 166 6.66 19.02 -14.90
N ILE A 167 7.15 17.80 -15.09
CA ILE A 167 6.30 16.60 -15.14
C ILE A 167 5.61 16.36 -13.79
N THR A 168 6.31 16.61 -12.68
CA THR A 168 5.74 16.42 -11.35
C THR A 168 4.67 17.45 -11.04
N ILE A 169 4.83 18.72 -11.45
CA ILE A 169 3.76 19.73 -11.38
C ILE A 169 2.54 19.23 -12.17
N GLY A 170 2.76 18.77 -13.40
CA GLY A 170 1.70 18.20 -14.25
C GLY A 170 0.93 17.06 -13.57
N PHE A 171 1.65 16.09 -12.99
CA PHE A 171 1.02 14.99 -12.25
C PHE A 171 0.32 15.42 -10.96
N THR A 172 0.83 16.46 -10.29
CA THR A 172 0.23 17.01 -9.07
C THR A 172 -1.11 17.66 -9.37
N VAL A 173 -1.15 18.52 -10.39
CA VAL A 173 -2.39 19.14 -10.89
C VAL A 173 -3.38 18.07 -11.35
N LEU A 174 -2.90 17.07 -12.11
CA LEU A 174 -3.73 15.94 -12.52
C LEU A 174 -4.29 15.16 -11.32
N SER A 175 -3.49 14.96 -10.28
CA SER A 175 -3.93 14.25 -9.07
C SER A 175 -5.09 14.97 -8.39
N TYR A 176 -5.00 16.30 -8.20
CA TYR A 176 -6.14 17.06 -7.67
C TYR A 176 -7.35 17.07 -8.61
N ALA A 177 -7.12 17.21 -9.92
CA ALA A 177 -8.19 17.20 -10.90
C ALA A 177 -8.93 15.85 -10.94
N THR A 178 -8.21 14.73 -10.85
CA THR A 178 -8.82 13.39 -10.78
C THR A 178 -9.61 13.16 -9.50
N MET A 179 -9.19 13.77 -8.38
CA MET A 179 -9.93 13.69 -7.12
C MET A 179 -11.21 14.52 -7.16
N LEU A 180 -11.17 15.72 -7.75
CA LEU A 180 -12.36 16.53 -8.02
C LEU A 180 -13.32 15.80 -8.98
N ALA A 181 -12.80 15.22 -10.06
CA ALA A 181 -13.56 14.41 -11.00
C ALA A 181 -14.22 13.18 -10.34
N ALA A 182 -13.51 12.55 -9.40
CA ALA A 182 -14.07 11.44 -8.63
C ALA A 182 -15.11 11.91 -7.60
N GLY A 183 -14.93 13.09 -6.98
CA GLY A 183 -15.92 13.72 -6.10
C GLY A 183 -16.39 12.86 -4.92
N GLY A 184 -15.60 11.87 -4.48
CA GLY A 184 -16.01 10.86 -3.49
C GLY A 184 -16.95 9.77 -4.01
N LEU A 185 -17.39 9.84 -5.27
CA LEU A 185 -18.34 8.90 -5.91
C LEU A 185 -17.81 7.47 -5.94
N GLY A 186 -16.49 7.27 -5.94
CA GLY A 186 -15.89 5.95 -5.86
C GLY A 186 -16.20 5.25 -4.52
N ALA A 187 -15.94 5.92 -3.39
CA ALA A 187 -16.23 5.37 -2.07
C ALA A 187 -17.74 5.23 -1.83
N PHE A 188 -18.52 6.21 -2.28
CA PHE A 188 -19.98 6.16 -2.24
C PHE A 188 -20.52 4.95 -3.03
N GLY A 189 -20.05 4.78 -4.27
CA GLY A 189 -20.48 3.69 -5.16
C GLY A 189 -20.07 2.31 -4.65
N ILE A 190 -18.88 2.16 -4.07
CA ILE A 190 -18.45 0.91 -3.42
C ILE A 190 -19.43 0.50 -2.33
N ARG A 191 -19.78 1.44 -1.44
CA ARG A 191 -20.68 1.19 -0.33
C ARG A 191 -22.10 0.82 -0.79
N ALA A 192 -22.63 1.54 -1.77
CA ALA A 192 -23.96 1.28 -2.32
C ALA A 192 -24.05 -0.09 -3.02
N VAL A 193 -23.05 -0.44 -3.82
CA VAL A 193 -22.98 -1.75 -4.49
C VAL A 193 -22.83 -2.90 -3.47
N ALA A 194 -21.98 -2.73 -2.45
CA ALA A 194 -21.78 -3.75 -1.42
C ALA A 194 -23.03 -4.01 -0.57
N ARG A 195 -23.91 -3.01 -0.41
CA ARG A 195 -25.19 -3.13 0.30
C ARG A 195 -26.33 -3.68 -0.55
N GLY A 196 -26.11 -3.90 -1.84
CA GLY A 196 -27.15 -4.33 -2.77
C GLY A 196 -28.24 -3.27 -2.99
N GLU A 197 -27.91 -1.98 -2.86
CA GLU A 197 -28.86 -0.89 -3.08
C GLU A 197 -29.30 -0.90 -4.56
N ALA A 198 -30.53 -1.34 -4.82
CA ALA A 198 -31.09 -1.52 -6.17
C ALA A 198 -31.22 -0.20 -6.97
N SER A 199 -31.16 0.94 -6.30
CA SER A 199 -31.31 2.27 -6.88
C SER A 199 -30.04 2.84 -7.51
N LEU A 200 -28.85 2.26 -7.27
CA LEU A 200 -27.62 2.83 -7.81
C LEU A 200 -27.39 2.39 -9.26
N GLU A 201 -27.81 3.24 -10.20
CA GLU A 201 -27.48 3.07 -11.60
C GLU A 201 -26.00 3.40 -11.89
N VAL A 202 -25.28 2.43 -12.45
CA VAL A 202 -23.89 2.62 -12.91
C VAL A 202 -23.79 3.76 -13.92
N SER A 203 -24.81 3.94 -14.77
CA SER A 203 -24.96 5.05 -15.72
C SER A 203 -24.98 6.41 -15.04
N SER A 204 -25.72 6.56 -13.93
CA SER A 204 -25.81 7.81 -13.16
C SER A 204 -24.48 8.17 -12.48
N VAL A 205 -23.76 7.19 -11.94
CA VAL A 205 -22.42 7.41 -11.36
C VAL A 205 -21.42 7.83 -12.44
N ILE A 206 -21.43 7.19 -13.60
CA ILE A 206 -20.56 7.58 -14.73
C ILE A 206 -20.90 9.00 -15.20
N GLY A 207 -22.17 9.34 -15.34
CA GLY A 207 -22.58 10.69 -15.74
C GLY A 207 -22.20 11.77 -14.73
N ALA A 208 -22.32 11.47 -13.43
CA ALA A 208 -21.84 12.34 -12.35
C ALA A 208 -20.32 12.54 -12.42
N ARG A 209 -19.54 11.47 -12.57
CA ARG A 209 -18.09 11.56 -12.72
C ARG A 209 -17.69 12.34 -13.98
N LEU A 210 -18.41 12.15 -15.08
CA LEU A 210 -18.13 12.86 -16.33
C LEU A 210 -18.39 14.37 -16.18
N MET A 211 -19.48 14.77 -15.52
CA MET A 211 -19.73 16.18 -15.24
C MET A 211 -18.65 16.78 -14.32
N ASN A 212 -18.26 16.05 -13.26
CA ASN A 212 -17.17 16.47 -12.38
C ASN A 212 -15.82 16.54 -13.12
N SER A 213 -15.54 15.63 -14.07
CA SER A 213 -14.37 15.70 -14.93
C SER A 213 -14.36 16.94 -15.83
N ILE A 214 -15.53 17.33 -16.37
CA ILE A 214 -15.66 18.55 -17.18
C ILE A 214 -15.40 19.78 -16.32
N ILE A 215 -16.01 19.87 -15.14
CA ILE A 215 -15.78 20.98 -14.18
C ILE A 215 -14.30 21.03 -13.79
N ALA A 216 -13.70 19.90 -13.44
CA ALA A 216 -12.27 19.80 -13.10
C ALA A 216 -11.38 20.23 -14.27
N PHE A 217 -11.72 19.87 -15.52
CA PHE A 217 -10.97 20.29 -16.70
C PHE A 217 -10.98 21.83 -16.88
N PHE A 218 -12.14 22.48 -16.71
CA PHE A 218 -12.22 23.94 -16.77
C PHE A 218 -11.46 24.63 -15.62
N LEU A 219 -11.53 24.08 -14.40
CA LEU A 219 -10.75 24.60 -13.27
C LEU A 219 -9.25 24.47 -13.50
N VAL A 220 -8.79 23.38 -14.11
CA VAL A 220 -7.39 23.24 -14.53
C VAL A 220 -7.06 24.23 -15.64
N GLY A 221 -7.94 24.43 -16.62
CA GLY A 221 -7.76 25.45 -17.66
C GLY A 221 -7.57 26.85 -17.08
N LEU A 222 -8.34 27.20 -16.04
CA LEU A 222 -8.20 28.48 -15.32
C LEU A 222 -6.88 28.56 -14.55
N SER A 223 -6.42 27.45 -13.96
CA SER A 223 -5.15 27.45 -13.21
C SER A 223 -3.92 27.65 -14.10
N LEU A 224 -4.02 27.42 -15.41
CA LEU A 224 -2.94 27.69 -16.37
C LEU A 224 -2.54 29.16 -16.43
N ILE A 225 -3.42 30.10 -16.03
CA ILE A 225 -3.08 31.53 -15.94
C ILE A 225 -1.89 31.76 -15.00
N PHE A 226 -1.73 30.90 -13.99
CA PHE A 226 -0.63 30.98 -13.03
C PHE A 226 0.63 30.22 -13.47
N ILE A 227 0.58 29.50 -14.61
CA ILE A 227 1.71 28.71 -15.10
C ILE A 227 2.45 29.49 -16.20
N ALA A 228 3.57 30.09 -15.83
CA ALA A 228 4.38 30.89 -16.75
C ALA A 228 5.02 30.07 -17.90
N ASN A 229 5.31 28.78 -17.68
CA ASN A 229 6.01 27.95 -18.65
C ASN A 229 5.04 27.25 -19.62
N ARG A 230 5.13 27.59 -20.92
CA ARG A 230 4.28 27.04 -22.00
C ARG A 230 4.32 25.50 -22.09
N THR A 231 5.49 24.89 -21.93
CA THR A 231 5.63 23.42 -21.98
C THR A 231 4.93 22.76 -20.80
N THR A 232 5.01 23.38 -19.61
CA THR A 232 4.29 22.91 -18.41
C THR A 232 2.78 23.01 -18.61
N ALA A 233 2.30 24.15 -19.12
CA ALA A 233 0.89 24.37 -19.40
C ALA A 233 0.33 23.37 -20.42
N LEU A 234 1.07 23.09 -21.50
CA LEU A 234 0.71 22.08 -22.51
C LEU A 234 0.65 20.67 -21.91
N LEU A 235 1.63 20.28 -21.08
CA LEU A 235 1.62 18.97 -20.42
C LEU A 235 0.43 18.82 -19.46
N VAL A 236 0.14 19.86 -18.66
CA VAL A 236 -1.02 19.89 -17.76
C VAL A 236 -2.32 19.73 -18.56
N LEU A 237 -2.48 20.45 -19.67
CA LEU A 237 -3.64 20.32 -20.55
C LEU A 237 -3.77 18.91 -21.13
N CYS A 238 -2.68 18.37 -21.70
CA CYS A 238 -2.67 17.01 -22.26
C CYS A 238 -3.03 15.96 -21.21
N PHE A 239 -2.50 16.09 -19.99
CA PHE A 239 -2.84 15.22 -18.87
C PHE A 239 -4.29 15.39 -18.43
N SER A 240 -4.87 16.59 -18.50
CA SER A 240 -6.26 16.84 -18.10
C SER A 240 -7.28 16.19 -19.04
N ILE A 241 -6.93 15.94 -20.30
CA ILE A 241 -7.76 15.15 -21.23
C ILE A 241 -8.02 13.73 -20.68
N SER A 242 -7.11 13.21 -19.83
CA SER A 242 -7.26 11.92 -19.15
C SER A 242 -8.47 11.82 -18.23
N LEU A 243 -9.02 12.95 -17.77
CA LEU A 243 -10.14 12.99 -16.85
C LEU A 243 -11.41 12.38 -17.46
N ILE A 244 -11.57 12.49 -18.77
CA ILE A 244 -12.74 11.97 -19.48
C ILE A 244 -12.73 10.43 -19.49
N PRO A 245 -11.68 9.73 -19.99
CA PRO A 245 -11.59 8.27 -19.87
C PRO A 245 -11.65 7.76 -18.43
N ASN A 246 -11.08 8.51 -17.47
CA ASN A 246 -11.10 8.14 -16.06
C ASN A 246 -12.53 8.03 -15.50
N ALA A 247 -13.47 8.87 -15.97
CA ALA A 247 -14.87 8.82 -15.54
C ALA A 247 -15.55 7.47 -15.84
N PHE A 248 -15.13 6.77 -16.90
CA PHE A 248 -15.68 5.48 -17.32
C PHE A 248 -15.05 4.27 -16.61
N LEU A 249 -14.01 4.47 -15.78
CA LEU A 249 -13.38 3.35 -15.06
C LEU A 249 -14.34 2.77 -14.02
N LEU A 250 -14.64 1.48 -14.15
CA LEU A 250 -15.56 0.73 -13.29
C LEU A 250 -14.88 0.07 -12.09
N ASP A 251 -13.69 0.55 -11.70
CA ASP A 251 -12.93 -0.02 -10.59
C ASP A 251 -13.76 -0.06 -9.29
N TRP A 252 -14.50 1.01 -9.00
CA TRP A 252 -15.39 1.13 -7.84
C TRP A 252 -16.54 0.11 -7.86
N TYR A 253 -17.06 -0.22 -9.05
CA TYR A 253 -18.15 -1.19 -9.21
C TYR A 253 -17.67 -2.61 -8.97
N PHE A 254 -16.54 -2.98 -9.59
CA PHE A 254 -15.94 -4.30 -9.36
C PHE A 254 -15.40 -4.44 -7.94
N GLN A 255 -15.00 -3.34 -7.29
CA GLN A 255 -14.64 -3.32 -5.87
C GLN A 255 -15.83 -3.66 -4.99
N GLY A 256 -16.97 -2.98 -5.18
CA GLY A 256 -18.18 -3.27 -4.41
C GLY A 256 -18.75 -4.67 -4.63
N LYS A 257 -18.45 -5.30 -5.78
CA LYS A 257 -18.81 -6.70 -6.09
C LYS A 257 -17.76 -7.74 -5.69
N GLU A 258 -16.71 -7.35 -4.98
CA GLU A 258 -15.59 -8.24 -4.59
C GLU A 258 -14.92 -8.96 -5.78
N ALA A 259 -15.00 -8.39 -6.99
CA ALA A 259 -14.53 -8.97 -8.24
C ALA A 259 -13.18 -8.36 -8.70
N MET A 260 -12.27 -8.14 -7.74
CA MET A 260 -11.03 -7.37 -7.93
C MET A 260 -9.98 -8.01 -8.84
N SER A 261 -10.05 -9.33 -9.07
CA SER A 261 -9.05 -10.04 -9.88
C SER A 261 -8.93 -9.50 -11.31
N ARG A 262 -10.06 -9.16 -11.94
CA ARG A 262 -10.11 -8.62 -13.32
C ARG A 262 -9.52 -7.21 -13.40
N VAL A 263 -9.77 -6.39 -12.39
CA VAL A 263 -9.26 -5.01 -12.29
C VAL A 263 -7.75 -5.00 -12.03
N GLY A 264 -7.25 -5.88 -11.14
CA GLY A 264 -5.83 -6.00 -10.83
C GLY A 264 -4.96 -6.42 -12.03
N VAL A 265 -5.46 -7.36 -12.86
CA VAL A 265 -4.77 -7.78 -14.10
C VAL A 265 -4.67 -6.63 -15.09
N ALA A 266 -5.78 -5.93 -15.35
CA ALA A 266 -5.80 -4.77 -16.24
C ALA A 266 -4.84 -3.68 -15.77
N ARG A 267 -4.85 -3.36 -14.47
CA ARG A 267 -3.97 -2.35 -13.86
C ARG A 267 -2.48 -2.71 -13.96
N THR A 268 -2.14 -3.98 -13.76
CA THR A 268 -0.75 -4.46 -13.86
C THR A 268 -0.27 -4.46 -15.31
N ALA A 269 -1.11 -4.90 -16.24
CA ALA A 269 -0.81 -4.87 -17.67
C ALA A 269 -0.62 -3.43 -18.17
N SER A 270 -1.49 -2.49 -17.74
CA SER A 270 -1.34 -1.07 -18.04
C SER A 270 -0.03 -0.50 -17.47
N ALA A 271 0.33 -0.83 -16.22
CA ALA A 271 1.56 -0.37 -15.61
C ALA A 271 2.82 -0.89 -16.31
N ALA A 272 2.85 -2.18 -16.67
CA ALA A 272 3.95 -2.77 -17.42
C ALA A 272 4.10 -2.15 -18.82
N THR A 273 2.97 -1.89 -19.49
CA THR A 273 2.97 -1.23 -20.81
C THR A 273 3.49 0.20 -20.69
N TYR A 274 3.03 0.95 -19.68
CA TYR A 274 3.52 2.31 -19.43
C TYR A 274 5.02 2.33 -19.15
N LEU A 275 5.54 1.36 -18.37
CA LEU A 275 6.99 1.19 -18.14
C LEU A 275 7.75 0.96 -19.46
N ILE A 276 7.26 0.04 -20.31
CA ILE A 276 7.90 -0.26 -21.60
C ILE A 276 7.89 0.97 -22.52
N LEU A 277 6.75 1.66 -22.64
CA LEU A 277 6.63 2.86 -23.46
C LEU A 277 7.50 4.00 -22.93
N ALA A 278 7.55 4.21 -21.61
CA ALA A 278 8.45 5.18 -21.00
C ALA A 278 9.91 4.84 -21.28
N ALA A 279 10.29 3.56 -21.18
CA ALA A 279 11.64 3.08 -21.45
C ALA A 279 12.05 3.19 -22.93
N LEU A 280 11.12 3.09 -23.87
CA LEU A 280 11.44 3.15 -25.30
C LEU A 280 11.35 4.56 -25.88
N LEU A 281 10.35 5.35 -25.46
CA LEU A 281 9.96 6.60 -26.13
C LEU A 281 10.46 7.85 -25.41
N VAL A 282 10.66 7.82 -24.09
CA VAL A 282 10.93 9.06 -23.35
C VAL A 282 12.41 9.41 -23.42
N ARG A 283 12.71 10.49 -24.15
CA ARG A 283 14.00 11.19 -24.20
C ARG A 283 13.87 12.65 -23.77
N SER A 284 12.67 13.23 -23.87
CA SER A 284 12.31 14.58 -23.47
C SER A 284 10.95 14.61 -22.76
N PRO A 285 10.60 15.68 -22.02
CA PRO A 285 9.27 15.83 -21.42
C PRO A 285 8.11 15.78 -22.42
N ALA A 286 8.34 16.22 -23.67
CA ALA A 286 7.32 16.23 -24.72
C ALA A 286 6.90 14.81 -25.14
N ASP A 287 7.80 13.82 -25.02
CA ASP A 287 7.54 12.43 -25.43
C ASP A 287 6.48 11.75 -24.53
N LEU A 288 6.25 12.28 -23.32
CA LEU A 288 5.20 11.80 -22.43
C LEU A 288 3.79 11.98 -23.01
N ILE A 289 3.61 12.94 -23.93
CA ILE A 289 2.34 13.13 -24.64
C ILE A 289 2.03 11.88 -25.48
N TRP A 290 3.04 11.32 -26.16
CA TRP A 290 2.88 10.09 -26.96
C TRP A 290 2.63 8.86 -26.09
N VAL A 291 3.28 8.77 -24.93
CA VAL A 291 3.03 7.68 -23.96
C VAL A 291 1.60 7.74 -23.44
N ALA A 292 1.10 8.94 -23.12
CA ALA A 292 -0.29 9.14 -22.72
C ALA A 292 -1.26 8.76 -23.85
N ALA A 293 -1.04 9.25 -25.07
CA ALA A 293 -1.85 8.94 -26.25
C ALA A 293 -1.94 7.42 -26.54
N ALA A 294 -0.81 6.72 -26.50
CA ALA A 294 -0.74 5.27 -26.71
C ALA A 294 -1.50 4.48 -25.62
N SER A 295 -1.51 4.99 -24.39
CA SER A 295 -2.24 4.38 -23.28
C SER A 295 -3.76 4.49 -23.44
N TYR A 296 -4.28 5.54 -24.09
CA TYR A 296 -5.72 5.71 -24.35
C TYR A 296 -6.27 4.77 -25.41
N ARG A 297 -5.51 4.46 -26.46
CA ARG A 297 -5.97 3.63 -27.59
C ARG A 297 -6.35 2.20 -27.18
N ARG A 298 -5.95 1.75 -25.98
CA ARG A 298 -6.29 0.45 -25.40
C ARG A 298 -7.60 0.43 -24.60
N LEU A 299 -8.16 1.57 -24.22
CA LEU A 299 -9.46 1.64 -23.56
C LEU A 299 -10.56 1.51 -24.62
N ASN A 300 -10.71 0.30 -25.18
CA ASN A 300 -11.81 -0.01 -26.07
C ASN A 300 -12.94 -0.66 -25.24
N PRO A 301 -13.99 0.08 -24.84
CA PRO A 301 -15.02 -0.46 -23.96
C PRO A 301 -15.86 -1.48 -24.73
N THR A 302 -15.78 -2.75 -24.32
CA THR A 302 -16.54 -3.86 -24.89
C THR A 302 -18.05 -3.80 -24.58
N LYS A 303 -18.51 -2.80 -23.83
CA LYS A 303 -19.93 -2.43 -23.66
C LYS A 303 -20.10 -0.92 -23.71
N ARG A 304 -20.95 -0.42 -24.62
CA ARG A 304 -21.35 0.99 -24.69
C ARG A 304 -22.25 1.33 -23.50
N LEU A 305 -21.66 1.63 -22.34
CA LEU A 305 -22.40 2.20 -21.21
C LEU A 305 -22.69 3.66 -21.54
N ARG A 306 -23.98 4.04 -21.52
CA ARG A 306 -24.39 5.44 -21.75
C ARG A 306 -24.43 6.17 -20.40
N PRO A 307 -23.74 7.32 -20.27
CA PRO A 307 -23.83 8.13 -19.05
C PRO A 307 -25.24 8.70 -18.89
N SER A 308 -25.77 8.67 -17.68
CA SER A 308 -27.02 9.35 -17.29
C SER A 308 -26.68 10.60 -16.50
N PHE A 309 -27.19 11.75 -16.92
CA PHE A 309 -26.95 13.04 -16.26
C PHE A 309 -28.12 13.48 -15.38
N THR A 310 -29.13 12.65 -15.15
CA THR A 310 -30.34 13.09 -14.44
C THR A 310 -30.04 13.44 -12.97
N GLU A 311 -29.19 12.65 -12.32
CA GLU A 311 -28.97 12.75 -10.86
C GLU A 311 -27.58 13.28 -10.48
N TRP A 312 -26.82 13.83 -11.44
CA TRP A 312 -25.40 14.14 -11.23
C TRP A 312 -25.16 15.09 -10.04
N LYS A 313 -26.03 16.08 -9.85
CA LYS A 313 -25.94 17.06 -8.76
C LYS A 313 -26.17 16.39 -7.41
N SER A 314 -27.26 15.62 -7.29
CA SER A 314 -27.63 14.93 -6.06
C SER A 314 -26.56 13.94 -5.62
N LEU A 315 -26.07 13.13 -6.56
CA LEU A 315 -25.00 12.16 -6.30
C LEU A 315 -23.69 12.84 -5.89
N THR A 316 -23.31 13.91 -6.59
CA THR A 316 -22.07 14.65 -6.27
C THR A 316 -22.16 15.30 -4.90
N LEU A 317 -23.27 15.97 -4.57
CA LEU A 317 -23.47 16.59 -3.25
C LEU A 317 -23.46 15.56 -2.12
N SER A 318 -24.09 14.40 -2.35
CA SER A 318 -24.13 13.31 -1.37
C SER A 318 -22.75 12.67 -1.14
N ALA A 319 -21.93 12.59 -2.19
CA ALA A 319 -20.57 12.03 -2.12
C ALA A 319 -19.50 13.06 -1.70
N PHE A 320 -19.80 14.36 -1.78
CA PHE A 320 -18.85 15.45 -1.56
C PHE A 320 -18.13 15.39 -0.21
N PRO A 321 -18.77 15.09 0.94
CA PRO A 321 -18.06 15.00 2.22
C PRO A 321 -16.96 13.94 2.23
N LEU A 322 -17.20 12.78 1.58
CA LEU A 322 -16.19 11.72 1.43
C LEU A 322 -15.07 12.16 0.49
N GLY A 323 -15.42 12.88 -0.59
CA GLY A 323 -14.47 13.47 -1.52
C GLY A 323 -13.56 14.50 -0.84
N LEU A 324 -14.13 15.41 -0.06
CA LEU A 324 -13.41 16.46 0.64
C LEU A 324 -12.38 15.89 1.63
N GLY A 325 -12.77 14.87 2.42
CA GLY A 325 -11.84 14.19 3.32
C GLY A 325 -10.63 13.60 2.58
N SER A 326 -10.84 13.02 1.39
CA SER A 326 -9.74 12.50 0.57
C SER A 326 -8.83 13.61 0.03
N ILE A 327 -9.40 14.74 -0.42
CA ILE A 327 -8.64 15.91 -0.92
C ILE A 327 -7.77 16.50 0.18
N LEU A 328 -8.33 16.67 1.38
CA LEU A 328 -7.61 17.17 2.54
C LEU A 328 -6.46 16.24 2.94
N ALA A 329 -6.70 14.91 2.97
CA ALA A 329 -5.64 13.93 3.27
C ALA A 329 -4.49 13.98 2.25
N GLN A 330 -4.80 14.27 0.98
CA GLN A 330 -3.79 14.36 -0.08
C GLN A 330 -3.05 15.69 -0.10
N ALA A 331 -3.52 16.72 0.62
CA ALA A 331 -2.80 17.97 0.76
C ALA A 331 -1.40 17.75 1.34
N SER A 332 -1.24 16.89 2.34
CA SER A 332 0.08 16.59 2.95
C SER A 332 1.08 15.97 1.97
N VAL A 333 0.63 15.31 0.91
CA VAL A 333 1.50 14.61 -0.04
C VAL A 333 1.73 15.42 -1.32
N ASN A 334 0.67 16.06 -1.83
CA ASN A 334 0.67 16.69 -3.16
C ASN A 334 0.81 18.22 -3.11
N LEU A 335 0.60 18.86 -1.96
CA LEU A 335 0.77 20.31 -1.85
C LEU A 335 2.23 20.78 -1.99
N PRO A 336 3.25 20.12 -1.39
CA PRO A 336 4.61 20.64 -1.42
C PRO A 336 5.20 20.84 -2.83
N PRO A 337 5.09 19.89 -3.78
CA PRO A 337 5.56 20.12 -5.15
C PRO A 337 4.87 21.31 -5.84
N LEU A 338 3.59 21.56 -5.54
CA LEU A 338 2.85 22.70 -6.08
C LEU A 338 3.37 24.02 -5.50
N VAL A 339 3.55 24.09 -4.18
CA VAL A 339 4.05 25.29 -3.49
C VAL A 339 5.47 25.62 -3.95
N ILE A 340 6.34 24.61 -4.04
CA ILE A 340 7.71 24.77 -4.57
C ILE A 340 7.66 25.26 -6.03
N GLY A 341 6.78 24.71 -6.87
CA GLY A 341 6.65 25.13 -8.27
C GLY A 341 6.14 26.56 -8.46
N ILE A 342 5.39 27.08 -7.48
CA ILE A 342 4.89 28.47 -7.48
C ILE A 342 5.93 29.44 -6.92
N MET A 343 6.65 29.06 -5.86
CA MET A 343 7.52 29.97 -5.10
C MET A 343 8.99 29.91 -5.48
N LEU A 344 9.45 28.79 -6.04
CA LEU A 344 10.86 28.53 -6.35
C LEU A 344 11.00 28.15 -7.84
N THR A 345 11.88 27.20 -8.17
CA THR A 345 12.13 26.79 -9.56
C THR A 345 11.60 25.40 -9.88
N ASN A 346 11.44 25.09 -11.18
CA ASN A 346 11.14 23.73 -11.62
C ASN A 346 12.23 22.73 -11.22
N ALA A 347 13.50 23.16 -11.14
CA ALA A 347 14.60 22.31 -10.69
C ALA A 347 14.39 21.88 -9.22
N ASP A 348 13.98 22.83 -8.38
CA ASP A 348 13.65 22.61 -6.97
C ASP A 348 12.51 21.61 -6.79
N VAL A 349 11.49 21.69 -7.65
CA VAL A 349 10.40 20.68 -7.68
C VAL A 349 10.97 19.31 -8.01
N GLY A 350 11.86 19.22 -9.01
CA GLY A 350 12.52 17.96 -9.37
C GLY A 350 13.33 17.35 -8.22
N ILE A 351 14.12 18.19 -7.53
CA ILE A 351 14.94 17.80 -6.36
C ILE A 351 14.06 17.27 -5.24
N TYR A 352 12.99 18.00 -4.88
CA TYR A 352 12.03 17.57 -3.86
C TYR A 352 11.35 16.25 -4.25
N SER A 353 10.90 16.18 -5.50
CA SER A 353 10.08 15.09 -5.99
C SER A 353 10.87 13.77 -6.02
N ALA A 354 12.15 13.77 -6.40
CA ALA A 354 12.97 12.57 -6.36
C ALA A 354 13.03 11.95 -4.94
N ALA A 355 13.29 12.79 -3.92
CA ALA A 355 13.25 12.38 -2.52
C ALA A 355 11.86 11.87 -2.11
N ALA A 356 10.80 12.61 -2.44
CA ALA A 356 9.43 12.26 -2.09
C ALA A 356 8.96 10.94 -2.74
N LYS A 357 9.39 10.61 -3.96
CA LYS A 357 9.04 9.34 -4.61
C LYS A 357 9.71 8.14 -3.95
N LEU A 358 10.94 8.29 -3.47
CA LEU A 358 11.61 7.26 -2.68
C LEU A 358 10.95 7.06 -1.32
N VAL A 359 10.56 8.15 -0.66
CA VAL A 359 9.76 8.10 0.58
C VAL A 359 8.42 7.42 0.35
N GLY A 360 7.73 7.72 -0.77
CA GLY A 360 6.49 7.05 -1.15
C GLY A 360 6.64 5.53 -1.35
N PHE A 361 7.83 5.06 -1.74
CA PHE A 361 8.14 3.63 -1.77
C PHE A 361 8.31 3.05 -0.35
N LEU A 362 8.96 3.76 0.56
CA LEU A 362 9.12 3.34 1.96
C LEU A 362 7.78 3.26 2.71
N LEU A 363 6.82 4.14 2.39
CA LEU A 363 5.46 4.13 2.93
C LEU A 363 4.64 2.88 2.55
N MET A 364 5.18 1.97 1.72
CA MET A 364 4.56 0.66 1.54
C MET A 364 4.57 -0.16 2.83
N ILE A 365 5.59 0.00 3.68
CA ILE A 365 5.69 -0.67 4.99
C ILE A 365 4.53 -0.24 5.88
N ASP A 366 4.27 1.07 5.93
CA ASP A 366 3.15 1.65 6.68
C ASP A 366 1.80 1.07 6.22
N ARG A 367 1.58 0.95 4.90
CA ARG A 367 0.35 0.35 4.35
C ARG A 367 0.14 -1.11 4.78
N VAL A 368 1.20 -1.90 4.85
CA VAL A 368 1.13 -3.29 5.33
C VAL A 368 0.69 -3.31 6.79
N ILE A 369 1.30 -2.46 7.62
CA ILE A 369 0.95 -2.34 9.04
C ILE A 369 -0.51 -1.89 9.21
N ALA A 370 -0.95 -0.86 8.50
CA ALA A 370 -2.33 -0.36 8.57
C ALA A 370 -3.37 -1.44 8.24
N THR A 371 -3.10 -2.24 7.21
CA THR A 371 -4.01 -3.30 6.73
C THR A 371 -4.16 -4.42 7.77
N LEU A 372 -3.09 -4.73 8.51
CA LEU A 372 -3.07 -5.76 9.56
C LEU A 372 -3.63 -5.24 10.89
N LEU A 373 -3.30 -3.99 11.23
CA LEU A 373 -3.57 -3.42 12.54
C LEU A 373 -5.05 -3.04 12.73
N LEU A 374 -5.72 -2.57 11.68
CA LEU A 374 -7.13 -2.18 11.76
C LEU A 374 -8.05 -3.33 12.24
N PRO A 375 -8.07 -4.51 11.59
CA PRO A 375 -8.93 -5.61 12.04
C PRO A 375 -8.50 -6.17 13.41
N ALA A 376 -7.20 -6.15 13.73
CA ALA A 376 -6.71 -6.54 15.06
C ALA A 376 -7.22 -5.59 16.16
N SER A 377 -7.23 -4.29 15.88
CA SER A 377 -7.73 -3.26 16.80
C SER A 377 -9.23 -3.39 17.02
N ALA A 378 -10.02 -3.52 15.95
CA ALA A 378 -11.47 -3.66 16.03
C ALA A 378 -11.90 -4.91 16.83
N ARG A 379 -11.25 -6.06 16.60
CA ARG A 379 -11.53 -7.31 17.35
C ARG A 379 -11.10 -7.25 18.81
N SER A 380 -10.05 -6.49 19.13
CA SER A 380 -9.56 -6.39 20.51
C SER A 380 -10.45 -5.44 21.31
N PHE A 381 -10.92 -4.36 20.69
CA PHE A 381 -11.86 -3.44 21.31
C PHE A 381 -13.21 -4.09 21.64
N SER A 382 -13.72 -4.98 20.78
CA SER A 382 -14.96 -5.72 21.08
C SER A 382 -14.85 -6.65 22.29
N ARG A 383 -13.62 -7.03 22.70
CA ARG A 383 -13.37 -7.75 23.94
C ARG A 383 -13.27 -6.79 25.13
N SER A 384 -12.40 -5.79 25.05
CA SER A 384 -12.27 -4.74 26.05
C SER A 384 -11.35 -3.61 25.58
N ALA A 385 -11.46 -2.44 26.22
CA ALA A 385 -10.50 -1.36 26.03
C ALA A 385 -9.06 -1.75 26.44
N ALA A 386 -8.91 -2.63 27.43
CA ALA A 386 -7.61 -3.14 27.87
C ALA A 386 -6.94 -4.01 26.79
N ALA A 387 -7.70 -4.89 26.13
CA ALA A 387 -7.19 -5.70 25.02
C ALA A 387 -6.76 -4.83 23.83
N LEU A 388 -7.50 -3.76 23.51
CA LEU A 388 -7.05 -2.78 22.53
C LEU A 388 -5.75 -2.08 22.97
N SER A 389 -5.63 -1.73 24.25
CA SER A 389 -4.42 -1.17 24.86
C SER A 389 -3.18 -2.04 24.63
N GLU A 390 -3.33 -3.34 24.83
CA GLU A 390 -2.25 -4.31 24.66
C GLU A 390 -1.80 -4.40 23.20
N VAL A 391 -2.75 -4.51 22.26
CA VAL A 391 -2.46 -4.58 20.82
C VAL A 391 -1.81 -3.30 20.31
N LEU A 392 -2.31 -2.13 20.71
CA LEU A 392 -1.73 -0.85 20.29
C LEU A 392 -0.35 -0.63 20.91
N SER A 393 -0.14 -0.99 22.18
CA SER A 393 1.17 -0.85 22.84
C SER A 393 2.22 -1.81 22.25
N GLY A 394 1.81 -3.04 21.92
CA GLY A 394 2.66 -4.00 21.20
C GLY A 394 3.01 -3.53 19.79
N SER A 395 2.03 -2.97 19.06
CA SER A 395 2.25 -2.42 17.71
C SER A 395 3.16 -1.20 17.73
N LEU A 396 3.00 -0.31 18.72
CA LEU A 396 3.86 0.84 18.95
C LEU A 396 5.33 0.43 19.13
N LYS A 397 5.59 -0.66 19.89
CA LYS A 397 6.94 -1.22 20.03
C LYS A 397 7.53 -1.61 18.68
N LEU A 398 6.79 -2.35 17.85
CA LEU A 398 7.25 -2.76 16.51
C LEU A 398 7.50 -1.56 15.58
N MET A 399 6.61 -0.56 15.59
CA MET A 399 6.75 0.65 14.80
C MET A 399 8.02 1.44 15.18
N ILE A 400 8.35 1.53 16.48
CA ILE A 400 9.59 2.16 16.94
C ILE A 400 10.81 1.36 16.47
N ILE A 401 10.77 0.03 16.62
CA ILE A 401 11.87 -0.87 16.25
C ILE A 401 12.18 -0.81 14.75
N VAL A 402 11.16 -0.72 13.89
CA VAL A 402 11.33 -0.68 12.43
C VAL A 402 11.58 0.74 11.93
N GLY A 403 10.87 1.71 12.49
CA GLY A 403 10.87 3.08 11.99
C GLY A 403 12.15 3.85 12.29
N LEU A 404 12.71 3.73 13.50
CA LEU A 404 13.96 4.41 13.88
C LEU A 404 15.16 4.08 12.98
N PRO A 405 15.52 2.79 12.75
CA PRO A 405 16.67 2.48 11.91
C PRO A 405 16.43 2.90 10.46
N LEU A 406 15.18 2.87 9.98
CA LEU A 406 14.83 3.34 8.64
C LEU A 406 15.08 4.85 8.48
N SER A 407 14.65 5.67 9.46
CA SER A 407 14.83 7.13 9.39
C SER A 407 16.28 7.55 9.61
N ILE A 408 16.96 6.96 10.60
CA ILE A 408 18.37 7.27 10.87
C ILE A 408 19.27 6.78 9.74
N GLY A 409 19.11 5.54 9.30
CA GLY A 409 19.86 4.98 8.18
C GLY A 409 19.56 5.72 6.87
N GLY A 410 18.29 6.05 6.62
CA GLY A 410 17.87 6.85 5.48
C GLY A 410 18.49 8.24 5.47
N THR A 411 18.60 8.90 6.64
CA THR A 411 19.24 10.22 6.78
C THR A 411 20.74 10.16 6.52
N ILE A 412 21.46 9.24 7.15
CA ILE A 412 22.93 9.14 7.04
C ILE A 412 23.34 8.68 5.64
N LEU A 413 22.61 7.73 5.04
CA LEU A 413 22.94 7.15 3.73
C LEU A 413 22.29 7.90 2.56
N ALA A 414 21.49 8.95 2.82
CA ALA A 414 20.81 9.76 1.80
C ALA A 414 21.74 10.19 0.65
N PRO A 415 22.98 10.70 0.90
CA PRO A 415 23.86 11.16 -0.16
C PRO A 415 24.31 10.06 -1.12
N ARG A 416 24.16 8.78 -0.75
CA ARG A 416 24.50 7.62 -1.59
C ARG A 416 23.29 6.98 -2.23
N ILE A 417 22.18 6.89 -1.49
CA ILE A 417 20.95 6.27 -1.98
C ILE A 417 20.40 7.07 -3.17
N LEU A 418 20.36 8.40 -3.09
CA LEU A 418 19.73 9.22 -4.13
C LEU A 418 20.48 9.15 -5.47
N PRO A 419 21.81 9.36 -5.53
CA PRO A 419 22.57 9.18 -6.76
C PRO A 419 22.50 7.75 -7.31
N LEU A 420 22.48 6.74 -6.45
CA LEU A 420 22.35 5.35 -6.89
C LEU A 420 21.00 5.11 -7.57
N VAL A 421 19.90 5.60 -7.00
CA VAL A 421 18.54 5.33 -7.52
C VAL A 421 18.22 6.22 -8.72
N PHE A 422 18.45 7.53 -8.61
CA PHE A 422 17.99 8.52 -9.60
C PHE A 422 19.10 9.14 -10.46
N GLY A 423 20.37 8.85 -10.17
CA GLY A 423 21.53 9.41 -10.87
C GLY A 423 22.14 10.62 -10.16
N ILE A 424 23.40 10.95 -10.51
CA ILE A 424 24.20 11.95 -9.81
C ILE A 424 23.58 13.37 -9.83
N GLN A 425 22.77 13.68 -10.85
CA GLN A 425 22.05 14.94 -10.96
C GLN A 425 21.02 15.20 -9.85
N TYR A 426 20.66 14.18 -9.05
CA TYR A 426 19.78 14.30 -7.88
C TYR A 426 20.54 14.20 -6.54
N ALA A 427 21.86 14.38 -6.52
CA ALA A 427 22.64 14.35 -5.29
C ALA A 427 22.16 15.42 -4.26
N SER A 428 21.72 16.58 -4.73
CA SER A 428 21.14 17.65 -3.90
C SER A 428 19.81 17.27 -3.23
N SER A 429 19.16 16.19 -3.66
CA SER A 429 17.96 15.63 -3.00
C SER A 429 18.27 14.93 -1.68
N GLY A 430 19.55 14.67 -1.36
CA GLY A 430 19.97 13.94 -0.16
C GLY A 430 19.42 14.53 1.14
N PRO A 431 19.64 15.82 1.46
CA PRO A 431 19.10 16.44 2.68
C PRO A 431 17.57 16.39 2.76
N VAL A 432 16.90 16.60 1.63
CA VAL A 432 15.42 16.54 1.52
C VAL A 432 14.92 15.13 1.86
N PHE A 433 15.56 14.10 1.28
CA PHE A 433 15.23 12.71 1.58
C PHE A 433 15.48 12.37 3.06
N GLY A 434 16.60 12.81 3.62
CA GLY A 434 16.91 12.60 5.04
C GLY A 434 15.79 13.13 5.94
N ILE A 435 15.32 14.35 5.69
CA ILE A 435 14.18 14.92 6.45
C ILE A 435 12.91 14.12 6.22
N LEU A 436 12.55 13.81 4.97
CA LEU A 436 11.32 13.06 4.67
C LEU A 436 11.35 11.61 5.17
N THR A 437 12.50 11.03 5.50
CA THR A 437 12.52 9.72 6.17
C THR A 437 11.93 9.77 7.58
N TRP A 438 11.95 10.94 8.24
CA TRP A 438 11.25 11.15 9.51
C TRP A 438 9.74 11.32 9.34
N PHE A 439 9.28 11.75 8.16
CA PHE A 439 7.86 11.69 7.82
C PHE A 439 7.37 10.24 7.79
N VAL A 440 8.15 9.30 7.22
CA VAL A 440 7.83 7.85 7.28
C VAL A 440 7.68 7.39 8.73
N PHE A 441 8.57 7.81 9.62
CA PHE A 441 8.45 7.47 11.04
C PHE A 441 7.17 8.02 11.65
N ALA A 442 6.86 9.30 11.44
CA ALA A 442 5.66 9.95 11.95
C ALA A 442 4.38 9.25 11.45
N THR A 443 4.33 8.84 10.17
CA THR A 443 3.16 8.13 9.60
C THR A 443 2.87 6.80 10.28
N LEU A 444 3.87 6.10 10.82
CA LEU A 444 3.62 4.86 11.58
C LEU A 444 2.77 5.14 12.84
N PHE A 445 3.07 6.23 13.56
CA PHE A 445 2.28 6.65 14.72
C PHE A 445 0.91 7.20 14.30
N HIS A 446 0.83 7.88 13.16
CA HIS A 446 -0.45 8.25 12.58
C HIS A 446 -1.32 7.01 12.39
N THR A 447 -0.80 5.99 11.71
CA THR A 447 -1.50 4.72 11.46
C THR A 447 -1.98 4.06 12.74
N LEU A 448 -1.15 4.04 13.79
CA LEU A 448 -1.56 3.59 15.13
C LEU A 448 -2.76 4.36 15.66
N CYS A 449 -2.72 5.69 15.57
CA CYS A 449 -3.79 6.54 16.09
C CYS A 449 -5.09 6.40 15.28
N THR A 450 -4.98 6.35 13.96
CA THR A 450 -6.12 6.20 13.05
C THR A 450 -6.83 4.87 13.27
N THR A 451 -6.08 3.77 13.30
CA THR A 451 -6.66 2.44 13.53
C THR A 451 -7.28 2.31 14.93
N GLY A 452 -6.67 2.90 15.95
CA GLY A 452 -7.23 2.96 17.30
C GLY A 452 -8.53 3.76 17.38
N LEU A 453 -8.58 4.99 16.85
CA LEU A 453 -9.76 5.85 16.90
C LEU A 453 -10.93 5.27 16.07
N ILE A 454 -10.65 4.69 14.91
CA ILE A 454 -11.66 4.02 14.08
C ILE A 454 -12.20 2.78 14.80
N ALA A 455 -11.33 1.97 15.43
CA ALA A 455 -11.77 0.78 16.17
C ALA A 455 -12.73 1.11 17.33
N ILE A 456 -12.59 2.29 17.94
CA ILE A 456 -13.44 2.78 19.03
C ILE A 456 -14.73 3.46 18.51
N GLY A 457 -14.86 3.66 17.20
CA GLY A 457 -16.01 4.37 16.59
C GLY A 457 -15.97 5.90 16.81
N GLN A 458 -14.76 6.47 16.86
CA GLN A 458 -14.54 7.91 17.06
C GLN A 458 -14.11 8.60 15.75
N GLU A 459 -14.85 8.36 14.66
CA GLU A 459 -14.52 8.92 13.34
C GLU A 459 -14.61 10.45 13.33
N LYS A 460 -15.52 11.05 14.11
CA LYS A 460 -15.65 12.51 14.23
C LYS A 460 -14.37 13.16 14.78
N ILE A 461 -13.76 12.52 15.78
CA ILE A 461 -12.50 12.98 16.39
C ILE A 461 -11.38 12.89 15.35
N TYR A 462 -11.28 11.74 14.66
CA TYR A 462 -10.34 11.56 13.56
C TYR A 462 -10.49 12.62 12.47
N THR A 463 -11.71 12.85 11.96
CA THR A 463 -11.98 13.84 10.92
C THR A 463 -11.63 15.27 11.35
N ARG A 464 -11.95 15.66 12.60
CA ARG A 464 -11.59 16.98 13.13
C ARG A 464 -10.06 17.14 13.20
N SER A 465 -9.36 16.12 13.65
CA SER A 465 -7.89 16.13 13.74
C SER A 465 -7.23 16.19 12.36
N MET A 466 -7.79 15.51 11.35
CA MET A 466 -7.35 15.64 9.95
C MET A 466 -7.58 17.03 9.39
N ALA A 467 -8.70 17.68 9.69
CA ALA A 467 -8.96 19.05 9.24
C ALA A 467 -7.94 20.05 9.82
N ILE A 468 -7.60 19.91 11.11
CA ILE A 468 -6.56 20.72 11.75
C ILE A 468 -5.19 20.40 11.12
N GLY A 469 -4.86 19.13 10.94
CA GLY A 469 -3.62 18.69 10.32
C GLY A 469 -3.44 19.25 8.90
N ALA A 470 -4.49 19.22 8.07
CA ALA A 470 -4.48 19.79 6.74
C ALA A 470 -4.24 21.31 6.76
N ALA A 471 -4.87 22.04 7.69
CA ALA A 471 -4.63 23.47 7.85
C ALA A 471 -3.16 23.76 8.25
N VAL A 472 -2.62 23.00 9.21
CA VAL A 472 -1.22 23.11 9.63
C VAL A 472 -0.29 22.80 8.45
N THR A 473 -0.55 21.74 7.68
CA THR A 473 0.20 21.40 6.46
C THR A 473 0.24 22.57 5.49
N VAL A 474 -0.91 23.18 5.18
CA VAL A 474 -0.98 24.30 4.23
C VAL A 474 -0.16 25.48 4.74
N CYS A 475 -0.36 25.91 5.99
CA CYS A 475 0.34 27.03 6.58
C CYS A 475 1.85 26.78 6.71
N SER A 476 2.26 25.63 7.24
CA SER A 476 3.67 25.29 7.43
C SER A 476 4.40 25.16 6.10
N THR A 477 3.75 24.58 5.08
CA THR A 477 4.36 24.41 3.76
C THR A 477 4.59 25.77 3.10
N LEU A 478 3.63 26.70 3.16
CA LEU A 478 3.81 28.04 2.61
C LEU A 478 4.92 28.82 3.34
N VAL A 479 4.88 28.86 4.67
CA VAL A 479 5.81 29.66 5.48
C VAL A 479 7.24 29.10 5.43
N LEU A 480 7.41 27.80 5.65
CA LEU A 480 8.75 27.21 5.70
C LEU A 480 9.38 27.10 4.31
N THR A 481 8.58 26.91 3.24
CA THR A 481 9.12 26.97 1.88
C THR A 481 9.61 28.38 1.54
N ALA A 482 8.92 29.43 1.99
CA ALA A 482 9.36 30.81 1.79
C ALA A 482 10.71 31.11 2.47
N TRP A 483 10.93 30.57 3.68
CA TRP A 483 12.12 30.90 4.48
C TRP A 483 13.31 29.97 4.24
N PHE A 484 13.05 28.68 4.01
CA PHE A 484 14.09 27.64 3.94
C PHE A 484 14.08 26.86 2.61
N GLY A 485 13.34 27.34 1.61
CA GLY A 485 13.26 26.73 0.28
C GLY A 485 12.77 25.29 0.31
N VAL A 486 13.38 24.43 -0.50
CA VAL A 486 13.01 23.01 -0.65
C VAL A 486 13.11 22.23 0.65
N VAL A 487 14.15 22.51 1.44
CA VAL A 487 14.38 21.87 2.74
C VAL A 487 13.28 22.26 3.73
N GLY A 488 12.86 23.53 3.69
CA GLY A 488 11.71 24.03 4.45
C GLY A 488 10.41 23.31 4.11
N SER A 489 10.18 23.04 2.82
CA SER A 489 9.01 22.29 2.38
C SER A 489 9.00 20.85 2.93
N ALA A 490 10.14 20.16 2.95
CA ALA A 490 10.24 18.84 3.56
C ALA A 490 10.03 18.88 5.08
N ALA A 491 10.61 19.88 5.76
CA ALA A 491 10.42 20.07 7.19
C ALA A 491 8.95 20.35 7.54
N ALA A 492 8.25 21.12 6.70
CA ALA A 492 6.84 21.44 6.87
C ALA A 492 5.96 20.20 6.92
N VAL A 493 6.21 19.22 6.04
CA VAL A 493 5.49 17.94 5.97
C VAL A 493 5.72 17.11 7.23
N VAL A 494 6.97 17.04 7.72
CA VAL A 494 7.28 16.32 8.96
C VAL A 494 6.61 17.01 10.16
N CYS A 495 6.71 18.34 10.25
CA CYS A 495 6.13 19.11 11.34
C CYS A 495 4.60 19.00 11.39
N SER A 496 3.92 19.14 10.26
CA SER A 496 2.46 19.04 10.22
C SER A 496 1.97 17.63 10.57
N GLU A 497 2.70 16.60 10.13
CA GLU A 497 2.42 15.22 10.49
C GLU A 497 2.59 14.98 11.99
N LEU A 498 3.69 15.45 12.59
CA LEU A 498 3.93 15.33 14.02
C LEU A 498 2.85 16.06 14.86
N VAL A 499 2.45 17.26 14.46
CA VAL A 499 1.36 17.99 15.12
C VAL A 499 0.07 17.18 15.08
N THR A 500 -0.25 16.62 13.92
CA THR A 500 -1.44 15.78 13.72
C THR A 500 -1.41 14.53 14.60
N VAL A 501 -0.28 13.82 14.62
CA VAL A 501 -0.07 12.66 15.49
C VAL A 501 -0.23 13.03 16.96
N VAL A 502 0.35 14.15 17.41
CA VAL A 502 0.23 14.59 18.81
C VAL A 502 -1.22 14.86 19.19
N ILE A 503 -1.99 15.52 18.33
CA ILE A 503 -3.42 15.80 18.56
C ILE A 503 -4.19 14.48 18.67
N MET A 504 -4.00 13.57 17.73
CA MET A 504 -4.71 12.28 17.70
C MET A 504 -4.32 11.39 18.87
N LEU A 505 -3.03 11.35 19.22
CA LEU A 505 -2.52 10.56 20.34
C LEU A 505 -3.09 11.04 21.67
N ARG A 506 -3.19 12.37 21.89
CA ARG A 506 -3.82 12.95 23.09
C ARG A 506 -5.28 12.54 23.18
N GLN A 507 -6.01 12.57 22.08
CA GLN A 507 -7.42 12.17 22.06
C GLN A 507 -7.59 10.66 22.28
N LEU A 508 -6.76 9.84 21.65
CA LEU A 508 -6.79 8.38 21.82
C LEU A 508 -6.48 7.95 23.26
N ARG A 509 -5.58 8.67 23.94
CA ARG A 509 -5.24 8.41 25.36
C ARG A 509 -6.41 8.58 26.32
N ASN A 510 -7.46 9.29 25.93
CA ASN A 510 -8.68 9.40 26.74
C ASN A 510 -9.46 8.08 26.80
N PHE A 511 -9.22 7.18 25.85
CA PHE A 511 -9.93 5.89 25.74
C PHE A 511 -9.03 4.69 26.05
N VAL A 512 -7.73 4.81 25.77
CA VAL A 512 -6.78 3.68 25.83
C VAL A 512 -5.48 4.11 26.52
N ARG A 513 -4.92 3.26 27.38
CA ARG A 513 -3.63 3.50 28.04
C ARG A 513 -2.48 2.97 27.18
N LEU A 514 -1.86 3.86 26.43
CA LEU A 514 -0.66 3.52 25.67
C LEU A 514 0.55 3.51 26.60
N GLU A 515 1.04 2.32 26.92
CA GLU A 515 2.30 2.18 27.62
C GLU A 515 3.42 2.41 26.63
N ILE A 516 4.16 3.52 26.79
CA ILE A 516 5.44 3.67 26.10
C ILE A 516 6.37 2.67 26.77
N PRO A 517 6.74 1.57 26.12
CA PRO A 517 7.46 0.53 26.81
C PRO A 517 8.84 1.08 27.18
N ARG A 518 9.44 0.64 28.32
CA ARG A 518 10.87 0.87 28.63
C ARG A 518 11.80 0.49 27.45
N TYR A 519 11.31 -0.34 26.54
CA TYR A 519 11.95 -0.72 25.28
C TYR A 519 12.17 0.43 24.30
N GLY A 520 11.36 1.50 24.32
CA GLY A 520 11.57 2.67 23.44
C GLY A 520 12.94 3.34 23.66
N VAL A 521 13.38 3.44 24.92
CA VAL A 521 14.70 3.97 25.27
C VAL A 521 15.81 3.04 24.77
N LYS A 522 15.60 1.73 24.84
CA LYS A 522 16.56 0.73 24.35
C LYS A 522 16.67 0.74 22.83
N SER A 523 15.56 0.91 22.12
CA SER A 523 15.54 1.08 20.66
C SER A 523 16.24 2.37 20.23
N LEU A 524 16.09 3.46 20.99
CA LEU A 524 16.86 4.69 20.77
C LEU A 524 18.36 4.47 20.96
N ALA A 525 18.78 3.76 22.02
CA ALA A 525 20.18 3.42 22.24
C ALA A 525 20.75 2.55 21.10
N ALA A 526 19.99 1.55 20.65
CA ALA A 526 20.37 0.72 19.50
C ALA A 526 20.49 1.55 18.21
N ALA A 527 19.56 2.47 17.98
CA ALA A 527 19.58 3.34 16.82
C ALA A 527 20.75 4.35 16.87
N GLY A 528 21.11 4.83 18.06
CA GLY A 528 22.31 5.65 18.28
C GLY A 528 23.61 4.89 18.01
N ALA A 529 23.71 3.63 18.46
CA ALA A 529 24.84 2.77 18.16
C ALA A 529 24.97 2.48 16.66
N MET A 530 23.84 2.23 15.99
CA MET A 530 23.79 2.11 14.53
C MET A 530 24.27 3.39 13.85
N ALA A 531 23.81 4.56 14.29
CA ALA A 531 24.23 5.85 13.74
C ALA A 531 25.74 6.06 13.87
N ALA A 532 26.33 5.72 15.02
CA ALA A 532 27.76 5.84 15.27
C ALA A 532 28.60 4.97 14.31
N VAL A 533 28.09 3.80 13.90
CA VAL A 533 28.76 2.92 12.93
C VAL A 533 28.51 3.37 11.49
N LEU A 534 27.30 3.84 11.18
CA LEU A 534 26.96 4.29 9.84
C LEU A 534 27.65 5.60 9.46
N TRP A 535 27.89 6.50 10.42
CA TRP A 535 28.51 7.80 10.17
C TRP A 535 29.87 7.71 9.45
N PRO A 536 30.87 6.95 9.93
CA PRO A 536 32.13 6.77 9.21
C PRO A 536 31.96 5.95 7.93
N LEU A 537 30.95 5.07 7.85
CA LEU A 537 30.65 4.24 6.68
C LEU A 537 29.76 4.95 5.65
N ALA A 538 29.39 6.21 5.86
CA ALA A 538 28.50 6.95 4.95
C ALA A 538 29.13 7.15 3.56
N SER A 539 30.47 7.15 3.49
CA SER A 539 31.24 7.24 2.24
C SER A 539 31.56 5.86 1.62
N ALA A 540 31.33 4.77 2.36
CA ALA A 540 31.59 3.42 1.88
C ALA A 540 30.49 2.91 0.94
N ASN A 541 30.70 1.73 0.34
CA ASN A 541 29.70 1.09 -0.51
C ASN A 541 28.45 0.71 0.28
N LEU A 542 27.26 1.02 -0.25
CA LEU A 542 25.98 0.72 0.40
C LEU A 542 25.80 -0.76 0.75
N SER A 543 26.38 -1.66 -0.05
CA SER A 543 26.39 -3.11 0.20
C SER A 543 27.11 -3.51 1.50
N ILE A 544 27.96 -2.65 2.04
CA ILE A 544 28.66 -2.83 3.32
C ILE A 544 27.95 -2.02 4.40
N SER A 545 27.70 -0.72 4.15
CA SER A 545 27.14 0.18 5.14
C SER A 545 25.75 -0.27 5.63
N VAL A 546 24.86 -0.68 4.73
CA VAL A 546 23.49 -1.10 5.10
C VAL A 546 23.50 -2.36 5.98
N PRO A 547 24.15 -3.48 5.58
CA PRO A 547 24.24 -4.66 6.46
C PRO A 547 24.96 -4.40 7.78
N SER A 548 26.05 -3.61 7.78
CA SER A 548 26.78 -3.28 9.01
C SER A 548 25.91 -2.50 10.00
N GLY A 549 25.18 -1.50 9.53
CA GLY A 549 24.24 -0.76 10.38
C GLY A 549 23.13 -1.65 10.94
N LEU A 550 22.49 -2.45 10.08
CA LEU A 550 21.41 -3.34 10.50
C LEU A 550 21.89 -4.42 11.49
N LEU A 551 23.09 -4.95 11.28
CA LEU A 551 23.72 -5.91 12.17
C LEU A 551 23.95 -5.30 13.56
N VAL A 552 24.56 -4.12 13.64
CA VAL A 552 24.82 -3.43 14.91
C VAL A 552 23.51 -3.08 15.62
N TYR A 553 22.52 -2.56 14.89
CA TYR A 553 21.20 -2.29 15.44
C TYR A 553 20.57 -3.55 16.07
N THR A 554 20.60 -4.66 15.33
CA THR A 554 20.03 -5.94 15.78
C THR A 554 20.78 -6.50 16.99
N LEU A 555 22.12 -6.47 16.97
CA LEU A 555 22.94 -6.93 18.10
C LEU A 555 22.68 -6.12 19.37
N VAL A 556 22.55 -4.78 19.26
CA VAL A 556 22.27 -3.93 20.43
C VAL A 556 20.84 -4.14 20.93
N LEU A 557 19.86 -4.35 20.05
CA LEU A 557 18.50 -4.72 20.46
C LEU A 557 18.46 -6.04 21.23
N ILE A 558 19.24 -7.05 20.80
CA ILE A 558 19.37 -8.33 21.47
C ILE A 558 20.08 -8.15 22.83
N ALA A 559 21.22 -7.46 22.85
CA ALA A 559 22.03 -7.24 24.05
C ALA A 559 21.27 -6.46 25.13
N THR A 560 20.51 -5.44 24.74
CA THR A 560 19.69 -4.66 25.67
C THR A 560 18.40 -5.38 26.09
N ARG A 561 18.11 -6.57 25.52
CA ARG A 561 16.82 -7.27 25.65
C ARG A 561 15.65 -6.33 25.33
N ALA A 562 15.81 -5.50 24.30
CA ALA A 562 14.74 -4.65 23.76
C ALA A 562 13.65 -5.50 23.10
N ILE A 563 14.09 -6.60 22.49
CA ILE A 563 13.26 -7.70 22.02
C ILE A 563 13.70 -8.94 22.79
N SER A 564 12.77 -9.64 23.42
CA SER A 564 13.08 -10.92 24.08
C SER A 564 13.47 -11.96 23.04
N GLY A 565 14.37 -12.90 23.38
CA GLY A 565 14.73 -14.00 22.46
C GLY A 565 13.54 -14.82 22.00
N THR A 566 12.48 -14.87 22.83
CA THR A 566 11.16 -15.46 22.51
C THR A 566 10.39 -14.62 21.49
N GLU A 567 10.36 -13.29 21.62
CA GLU A 567 9.72 -12.39 20.63
C GLU A 567 10.49 -12.35 19.29
N ILE A 568 11.82 -12.42 19.28
CA ILE A 568 12.61 -12.57 18.04
C ILE A 568 12.31 -13.92 17.41
N GLY A 569 12.25 -14.97 18.23
CA GLY A 569 11.83 -16.30 17.81
C GLY A 569 10.41 -16.30 17.24
N GLU A 570 9.48 -15.52 17.81
CA GLU A 570 8.12 -15.36 17.30
C GLU A 570 8.04 -14.49 16.04
N LEU A 571 8.86 -13.44 15.92
CA LEU A 571 8.98 -12.59 14.72
C LEU A 571 9.54 -13.38 13.53
N PHE A 572 10.63 -14.12 13.73
CA PHE A 572 11.21 -15.03 12.71
C PHE A 572 10.42 -16.32 12.52
N ARG A 573 9.52 -16.66 13.45
CA ARG A 573 8.49 -17.68 13.21
C ARG A 573 7.37 -17.07 12.35
N SER A 574 6.99 -15.81 12.57
CA SER A 574 5.88 -15.16 11.88
C SER A 574 6.19 -14.65 10.48
N VAL A 575 7.46 -14.43 10.13
CA VAL A 575 7.97 -14.13 8.77
C VAL A 575 8.45 -15.43 8.13
#